data_AF-A0A3C0M9Q1-F1
#
_entry.id   AF-A0A3C0M9Q1-F1
#
_cell.length_a   1.000
_cell.length_b   1.000
_cell.length_c   1.000
_cell.angle_alpha   90.00
_cell.angle_beta   90.00
_cell.angle_gamma   90.00
#
_symmetry.space_group_name_H-M   'P 1'
#
loop_
_entity.id
_entity.type
_entity.pdbx_description
1 polymer ?
#
loop_
_entity_poly.entity_id
_entity_poly.type
_entity_poly.pdbx_seq_one_letter_code
_entity_poly.pdbx_strand_id
1 'polypeptide(L)' 'ASSADIDLIAMDDNADVPAMHGWRQEIFGDPALALKRGRIAITMKGRRAVIVETAAAP' A
#
# COMPACT_ATOMS: atom_id res chain seq x y z
N ALA A 1 7.12 -7.15 1.14
CA ALA A 1 5.93 -7.49 1.96
C ALA A 1 5.34 -8.80 1.45
N SER A 2 4.87 -9.65 2.35
CA SER A 2 4.13 -10.88 2.03
C SER A 2 2.63 -10.61 1.86
N SER A 3 1.85 -11.57 1.34
CA SER A 3 0.38 -11.44 1.30
C SER A 3 -0.23 -11.34 2.70
N ALA A 4 0.32 -12.08 3.68
CA ALA A 4 -0.11 -12.00 5.07
C ALA A 4 0.17 -10.62 5.68
N ASP A 5 1.28 -9.97 5.30
CA ASP A 5 1.55 -8.58 5.74
C ASP A 5 0.46 -7.63 5.23
N ILE A 6 0.03 -7.81 3.97
CA ILE A 6 -1.01 -6.98 3.34
C ILE A 6 -2.35 -7.15 4.05
N ASP A 7 -2.73 -8.38 4.38
CA ASP A 7 -3.98 -8.67 5.11
C ASP A 7 -3.98 -7.98 6.48
N LEU A 8 -2.86 -8.05 7.22
CA LEU A 8 -2.73 -7.39 8.52
C LEU A 8 -2.78 -5.86 8.40
N ILE A 9 -2.10 -5.27 7.42
CA ILE A 9 -2.13 -3.82 7.17
C ILE A 9 -3.54 -3.37 6.74
N ALA A 10 -4.27 -4.19 5.97
CA ALA A 10 -5.65 -3.92 5.59
C ALA A 10 -6.57 -3.84 6.82
N MET A 11 -6.29 -4.60 7.88
CA MET A 11 -7.04 -4.60 9.14
C MET A 11 -6.62 -3.48 10.09
N ASP A 12 -5.32 -3.14 10.16
CA ASP A 12 -4.77 -2.17 11.12
C ASP A 12 -3.71 -1.26 10.47
N ASP A 13 -3.86 0.05 10.64
CA ASP A 13 -2.89 1.04 10.14
C ASP A 13 -1.54 0.98 10.87
N ASN A 14 -1.48 0.38 12.06
CA ASN A 14 -0.27 0.21 12.87
C ASN A 14 0.16 -1.26 12.99
N ALA A 15 -0.24 -2.12 12.03
CA ALA A 15 0.07 -3.55 12.04
C ALA A 15 1.56 -3.81 12.31
N ASP A 16 1.85 -4.65 13.32
CA ASP A 16 3.22 -5.02 13.70
C ASP A 16 3.79 -6.07 12.74
N VAL A 17 4.15 -5.64 11.53
CA VAL A 17 4.72 -6.48 10.47
C VAL A 17 6.02 -5.87 9.94
N PRO A 18 6.96 -6.68 9.42
CA PRO A 18 8.25 -6.16 8.93
C PRO A 18 8.12 -5.09 7.83
N ALA A 19 7.01 -5.05 7.10
CA ALA A 19 6.71 -4.05 6.09
C ALA A 19 6.42 -2.64 6.67
N MET A 20 6.13 -2.55 7.96
CA MET A 20 5.78 -1.31 8.67
C MET A 20 6.93 -0.76 9.52
N HIS A 21 8.15 -1.29 9.37
CA HIS A 21 9.30 -0.93 10.21
C HIS A 21 10.53 -0.51 9.38
N GLY A 22 11.18 0.58 9.81
CA GLY A 22 12.43 1.08 9.20
C GLY A 22 12.27 1.39 7.72
N TRP A 23 13.33 1.15 6.92
CA TRP A 23 13.32 1.43 5.48
C TRP A 23 12.23 0.69 4.70
N ARG A 24 11.71 -0.44 5.23
CA ARG A 24 10.63 -1.18 4.59
C ARG A 24 9.30 -0.45 4.68
N GLN A 25 9.09 0.38 5.71
CA GLN A 25 7.92 1.23 5.81
C GLN A 25 7.86 2.18 4.62
N GLU A 26 8.95 2.87 4.30
CA GLU A 26 8.98 3.83 3.19
C GLU A 26 8.70 3.16 1.84
N ILE A 27 9.21 1.95 1.62
CA ILE A 27 9.08 1.23 0.33
C ILE A 27 7.77 0.45 0.21
N PHE A 28 7.24 -0.10 1.30
CA PHE A 28 6.07 -0.97 1.30
C PHE A 28 4.92 -0.44 2.16
N GLY A 29 5.20 -0.05 3.41
CA GLY A 29 4.19 0.40 4.38
C GLY A 29 3.45 1.66 3.94
N ASP A 30 4.16 2.74 3.61
CA ASP A 30 3.56 4.01 3.24
C ASP A 30 2.72 3.90 1.96
N PRO A 31 3.19 3.22 0.88
CA PRO A 31 2.32 2.90 -0.26
C PRO A 31 1.13 2.02 0.10
N ALA A 32 1.29 1.00 0.96
CA ALA A 32 0.18 0.14 1.38
C ALA A 32 -0.89 0.92 2.15
N LEU A 33 -0.50 1.81 3.06
CA LEU A 33 -1.41 2.71 3.77
C LEU A 33 -2.07 3.72 2.82
N ALA A 34 -1.32 4.27 1.87
CA ALA A 34 -1.90 5.18 0.87
C ALA A 34 -2.93 4.47 -0.02
N LEU A 35 -2.67 3.22 -0.40
CA LEU A 35 -3.59 2.38 -1.16
C LEU A 35 -4.84 2.06 -0.34
N LYS A 36 -4.67 1.62 0.92
CA LYS A 36 -5.79 1.36 1.86
C LYS A 36 -6.69 2.57 2.04
N ARG A 37 -6.09 3.76 2.17
CA ARG A 37 -6.81 5.05 2.33
C ARG A 37 -7.33 5.61 1.00
N GLY A 38 -7.16 4.90 -0.11
CA GLY A 38 -7.67 5.30 -1.41
C GLY A 38 -7.02 6.56 -1.99
N ARG A 39 -5.78 6.88 -1.60
CA ARG A 39 -4.98 8.02 -2.13
C ARG A 39 -4.18 7.67 -3.38
N ILE A 40 -3.92 6.38 -3.55
CA ILE A 40 -3.29 5.82 -4.76
C ILE A 40 -4.08 4.60 -5.20
N ALA A 41 -3.92 4.20 -6.45
CA ALA A 41 -4.47 2.98 -7.02
C ALA A 41 -3.40 2.25 -7.85
N ILE A 42 -3.55 0.94 -7.99
CA ILE A 42 -2.75 0.13 -8.90
C ILE A 42 -3.57 -0.08 -10.18
N THR A 43 -2.99 0.27 -11.32
CA THR A 43 -3.61 0.11 -12.65
C THR A 43 -2.64 -0.57 -13.63
N MET A 44 -3.14 -0.95 -14.80
CA MET A 44 -2.36 -1.59 -15.86
C MET A 44 -2.02 -0.58 -16.96
N LYS A 45 -0.72 -0.34 -17.19
CA LYS A 45 -0.22 0.37 -18.37
C LYS A 45 0.33 -0.65 -19.36
N GLY A 46 -0.52 -1.11 -20.27
CA GLY A 46 -0.24 -2.26 -21.13
C GLY A 46 -0.12 -3.53 -20.29
N ARG A 47 1.04 -4.19 -20.31
CA ARG A 47 1.33 -5.41 -19.52
C ARG A 47 2.02 -5.15 -18.18
N ARG A 48 2.14 -3.87 -17.76
CA ARG A 48 2.82 -3.49 -16.52
C ARG A 48 1.83 -2.92 -15.50
N ALA A 49 1.91 -3.40 -14.26
CA ALA A 49 1.25 -2.76 -13.13
C ALA A 49 2.00 -1.47 -12.79
N VAL A 50 1.26 -0.38 -12.59
CA VAL A 50 1.77 0.93 -12.21
C VAL A 50 0.91 1.51 -11.10
N ILE A 51 1.52 2.31 -10.23
CA ILE A 51 0.81 3.08 -9.21
C ILE A 51 0.44 4.44 -9.80
N VAL A 52 -0.79 4.87 -9.57
CA VAL A 52 -1.30 6.20 -9.93
C VAL A 52 -1.90 6.87 -8.71
N GLU A 53 -1.82 8.19 -8.63
CA GLU A 53 -2.59 8.97 -7.65
C GLU A 53 -4.07 8.92 -8.01
N THR A 54 -4.92 8.84 -7.00
CA THR A 54 -6.36 8.98 -7.19
C THR A 54 -6.72 10.46 -7.00
N ALA A 55 -7.58 10.99 -7.87
CA ALA A 55 -8.33 12.17 -7.48
C ALA A 55 -9.16 11.75 -6.27
N ALA A 56 -8.99 12.43 -5.13
CA ALA A 56 -9.64 12.09 -3.88
C ALA A 56 -11.14 11.77 -4.13
N ALA A 57 -11.64 10.74 -3.45
CA ALA A 57 -13.08 10.50 -3.41
C ALA A 57 -13.79 11.80 -2.99
N PRO A 58 -14.91 12.18 -3.63
CA PRO A 58 -15.73 13.28 -3.14
C PRO A 58 -16.19 13.06 -1.70
#